data_AF-R7PTE7-F1
#
_entry.id   AF-R7PTE7-F1
#
_cell.length_a   1.000
_cell.length_b   1.000
_cell.length_c   1.000
_cell.angle_alpha   90.00
_cell.angle_beta   90.00
_cell.angle_gamma   90.00
#
_symmetry.space_group_name_H-M   'P 1'
#
loop_
_entity.id
_entity.type
_entity.pdbx_description
1 polymer ?
#
loop_
_entity_poly.entity_id
_entity_poly.type
_entity_poly.pdbx_seq_one_letter_code
_entity_poly.pdbx_strand_id
1 'polypeptide(L)'
;MIEGHYTQKLTNGECPYKLVYFEVDLLRNIIDNPRYVISNNSFKYNISITEEYDNDETLDEKFKFILDNVGLGFDENNERIFAVLLKELSELHPEMQKRFSVYEVKKKTYIDPSYIKSMNDGEWPDPSLFSAILYQIEQINNLCSNNDVTLFKSDYKNKPPIEFNILVLPTKKEYDNFIKVFDIMLSDNINQKFFEGQIDLIEFTNKDGTKEKYKGTIALLKEWLGEIGVSQEIIQKSIKIIKKVRSQRSKPSHNIKENEFNIKYIQNQNNIILEVYNAFRLLIDEISQIKELKIKHSRWYVENRIAVQSLEEIKNKDNENYQLKICQSNQ
;
A
#
# COMPACT_ATOMS: atom_id res chain seq x y z
N MET A 1 35.31 -0.85 -22.02
CA MET A 1 34.09 -0.54 -21.26
C MET A 1 33.58 -1.83 -20.65
N ILE A 2 33.24 -1.83 -19.37
CA ILE A 2 32.51 -2.96 -18.77
C ILE A 2 31.11 -2.90 -19.36
N GLU A 3 30.80 -3.77 -20.30
CA GLU A 3 29.47 -3.87 -20.86
C GLU A 3 28.54 -4.50 -19.79
N GLY A 4 27.37 -3.88 -19.57
CA GLY A 4 26.44 -4.29 -18.52
C GLY A 4 25.78 -5.65 -18.83
N HIS A 5 25.48 -6.42 -17.78
CA HIS A 5 24.88 -7.76 -17.90
C HIS A 5 23.57 -7.77 -18.73
N TYR A 6 22.67 -6.82 -18.47
CA TYR A 6 21.39 -6.70 -19.18
C TYR A 6 21.54 -6.00 -20.53
N THR A 7 22.49 -5.07 -20.65
CA THR A 7 22.87 -4.50 -21.95
C THR A 7 23.31 -5.59 -22.92
N GLN A 8 24.15 -6.53 -22.48
CA GLN A 8 24.56 -7.68 -23.29
C GLN A 8 23.39 -8.56 -23.72
N LYS A 9 22.43 -8.83 -22.83
CA LYS A 9 21.21 -9.59 -23.16
C LYS A 9 20.45 -8.93 -24.32
N LEU A 10 20.28 -7.61 -24.29
CA LEU A 10 19.66 -6.87 -25.41
C LEU A 10 20.50 -6.87 -26.68
N THR A 11 21.82 -6.64 -26.59
CA THR A 11 22.72 -6.69 -27.75
C THR A 11 22.68 -8.05 -28.45
N ASN A 12 22.47 -9.12 -27.68
CA ASN A 12 22.32 -10.49 -28.19
C ASN A 12 20.91 -10.79 -28.77
N GLY A 13 20.02 -9.81 -28.85
CA GLY A 13 18.71 -9.93 -29.47
C GLY A 13 17.58 -10.38 -28.54
N GLU A 14 17.76 -10.35 -27.22
CA GLU A 14 16.64 -10.60 -26.31
C GLU A 14 15.57 -9.49 -26.41
N CYS A 15 14.29 -9.88 -26.29
CA CYS A 15 13.17 -8.95 -26.34
C CYS A 15 13.28 -7.86 -25.25
N PRO A 16 13.22 -6.56 -25.60
CA PRO A 16 13.36 -5.47 -24.63
C PRO A 16 12.24 -5.42 -23.58
N TYR A 17 11.07 -5.95 -23.92
CA TYR A 17 9.90 -6.02 -23.03
C TYR A 17 9.83 -7.31 -22.22
N LYS A 18 10.86 -8.16 -22.29
CA LYS A 18 10.95 -9.34 -21.44
C LYS A 18 11.04 -8.91 -19.99
N LEU A 19 10.22 -9.52 -19.12
CA LEU A 19 10.32 -9.30 -17.69
C LEU A 19 11.46 -10.13 -17.10
N VAL A 20 12.26 -9.48 -16.25
CA VAL A 20 13.24 -10.11 -15.39
C VAL A 20 12.75 -9.99 -13.95
N TYR A 21 12.84 -11.08 -13.20
CA TYR A 21 12.28 -11.20 -11.86
C TYR A 21 13.38 -11.13 -10.79
N PHE A 22 13.07 -10.52 -9.65
CA PHE A 22 14.02 -10.27 -8.58
C PHE A 22 13.44 -10.52 -7.19
N GLU A 23 14.28 -10.99 -6.28
CA GLU A 23 13.97 -11.08 -4.85
C GLU A 23 13.79 -9.68 -4.25
N VAL A 24 12.79 -9.50 -3.38
CA VAL A 24 12.49 -8.19 -2.76
C VAL A 24 13.65 -7.67 -1.89
N ASP A 25 14.53 -8.56 -1.41
CA ASP A 25 15.73 -8.19 -0.65
C ASP A 25 16.64 -7.19 -1.40
N LEU A 26 16.63 -7.20 -2.74
CA LEU A 26 17.33 -6.21 -3.56
C LEU A 26 16.86 -4.78 -3.26
N LEU A 27 15.56 -4.60 -2.99
CA LEU A 27 14.97 -3.29 -2.70
C LEU A 27 15.30 -2.78 -1.31
N ARG A 28 15.79 -3.61 -0.39
CA ARG A 28 16.01 -3.22 1.02
C ARG A 28 16.95 -2.02 1.15
N ASN A 29 18.06 -2.04 0.42
CA ASN A 29 19.04 -0.95 0.44
C ASN A 29 18.53 0.33 -0.26
N ILE A 30 17.48 0.20 -1.05
CA ILE A 30 16.84 1.32 -1.74
C ILE A 30 15.77 1.93 -0.83
N ILE A 31 14.90 1.08 -0.24
CA ILE A 31 13.85 1.47 0.71
C ILE A 31 14.42 2.18 1.94
N ASP A 32 15.51 1.63 2.51
CA ASP A 32 16.14 2.19 3.71
C ASP A 32 16.95 3.47 3.43
N ASN A 33 17.13 3.85 2.16
CA ASN A 33 17.92 5.00 1.76
C ASN A 33 17.01 6.20 1.44
N PRO A 34 17.03 7.27 2.27
CA PRO A 34 16.13 8.42 2.13
C PRO A 34 16.35 9.23 0.85
N ARG A 35 17.42 8.94 0.09
CA ARG A 35 17.65 9.54 -1.23
C ARG A 35 16.73 9.00 -2.31
N TYR A 36 16.11 7.84 -2.08
CA TYR A 36 15.17 7.25 -3.03
C TYR A 36 13.74 7.46 -2.57
N VAL A 37 12.85 7.63 -3.55
CA VAL A 37 11.42 7.64 -3.39
C VAL A 37 10.85 6.41 -4.07
N ILE A 38 9.96 5.73 -3.36
CA ILE A 38 9.13 4.68 -3.93
C ILE A 38 7.71 5.21 -3.96
N SER A 39 7.17 5.29 -5.16
CA SER A 39 5.77 5.63 -5.38
C SER A 39 5.04 4.44 -5.99
N ASN A 40 3.73 4.34 -5.72
CA ASN A 40 2.87 3.28 -6.23
C ASN A 40 1.61 3.91 -6.80
N ASN A 41 1.20 3.48 -7.99
CA ASN A 41 -0.05 3.92 -8.61
C ASN A 41 -1.12 2.81 -8.64
N SER A 42 -1.02 1.84 -7.72
CA SER A 42 -1.90 0.68 -7.49
C SER A 42 -1.46 -0.63 -8.16
N PHE A 43 -0.77 -0.57 -9.28
CA PHE A 43 -0.43 -1.77 -10.08
C PHE A 43 1.02 -1.76 -10.60
N LYS A 44 1.71 -0.63 -10.47
CA LYS A 44 3.16 -0.54 -10.67
C LYS A 44 3.80 0.38 -9.63
N TYR A 45 5.07 0.11 -9.36
CA TYR A 45 5.93 0.91 -8.53
C TYR A 45 6.89 1.69 -9.42
N ASN A 46 7.17 2.93 -9.01
CA ASN A 46 8.30 3.71 -9.50
C ASN A 46 9.32 3.81 -8.36
N ILE A 47 10.58 3.63 -8.71
CA ILE A 47 11.72 3.79 -7.82
C ILE A 47 12.62 4.84 -8.47
N SER A 48 12.80 5.97 -7.81
CA SER A 48 13.59 7.08 -8.34
C SER A 48 14.41 7.72 -7.24
N ILE A 49 15.55 8.31 -7.61
CA ILE A 49 16.23 9.26 -6.75
C ILE A 49 15.37 10.51 -6.57
N THR A 50 15.35 11.10 -5.38
CA THR A 50 14.60 12.35 -5.15
C THR A 50 15.22 13.49 -5.96
N GLU A 51 14.41 14.46 -6.38
CA GLU A 51 14.86 15.67 -7.08
C GLU A 51 16.01 16.43 -6.37
N GLU A 52 16.03 16.41 -5.02
CA GLU A 52 17.09 17.02 -4.21
C GLU A 52 18.48 16.42 -4.48
N TYR A 53 18.55 15.09 -4.65
CA TYR A 53 19.81 14.36 -4.85
C TYR A 53 20.11 14.06 -6.32
N ASP A 54 19.13 14.22 -7.23
CA ASP A 54 19.37 14.05 -8.66
C ASP A 54 20.39 15.09 -9.17
N ASN A 55 20.26 16.33 -8.68
CA ASN A 55 21.16 17.44 -8.99
C ASN A 55 22.47 17.44 -8.17
N ASP A 56 22.67 16.47 -7.28
CA ASP A 56 23.88 16.40 -6.45
C ASP A 56 25.06 15.84 -7.26
N GLU A 57 25.96 16.70 -7.70
CA GLU A 57 27.17 16.33 -8.45
C GLU A 57 28.17 15.48 -7.63
N THR A 58 28.02 15.43 -6.31
CA THR A 58 28.89 14.61 -5.44
C THR A 58 28.45 13.15 -5.37
N LEU A 59 27.22 12.85 -5.83
CA LEU A 59 26.69 11.50 -5.86
C LEU A 59 27.20 10.74 -7.10
N ASP A 60 27.83 9.59 -6.86
CA ASP A 60 28.25 8.67 -7.93
C ASP A 60 27.08 8.32 -8.85
N GLU A 61 27.26 8.52 -10.16
CA GLU A 61 26.25 8.35 -11.21
C GLU A 61 25.54 7.00 -11.14
N LYS A 62 26.22 5.94 -10.70
CA LYS A 62 25.61 4.61 -10.58
C LYS A 62 24.43 4.55 -9.61
N PHE A 63 24.33 5.49 -8.69
CA PHE A 63 23.22 5.59 -7.75
C PHE A 63 22.10 6.50 -8.26
N LYS A 64 22.32 7.27 -9.33
CA LYS A 64 21.31 8.10 -10.01
C LYS A 64 20.55 7.26 -11.03
N PHE A 65 19.66 6.40 -10.57
CA PHE A 65 18.84 5.58 -11.46
C PHE A 65 17.35 5.74 -11.17
N ILE A 66 16.56 5.45 -12.20
CA ILE A 66 15.11 5.46 -12.18
C ILE A 66 14.63 4.12 -12.73
N LEU A 67 13.66 3.50 -12.06
CA LEU A 67 12.89 2.38 -12.56
C LEU A 67 11.42 2.80 -12.56
N ASP A 68 10.86 3.05 -13.75
CA ASP A 68 9.51 3.56 -13.91
C ASP A 68 8.43 2.47 -13.90
N ASN A 69 8.83 1.23 -14.22
CA ASN A 69 7.93 0.11 -14.34
C ASN A 69 8.47 -1.07 -13.51
N VAL A 70 8.15 -1.04 -12.23
CA VAL A 70 8.40 -2.15 -11.32
C VAL A 70 7.08 -2.84 -11.00
N GLY A 71 6.92 -4.09 -11.41
CA GLY A 71 5.74 -4.90 -11.17
C GLY A 71 5.87 -5.76 -9.94
N LEU A 72 4.75 -6.04 -9.27
CA LEU A 72 4.69 -7.01 -8.18
C LEU A 72 4.38 -8.41 -8.72
N GLY A 73 5.10 -9.41 -8.24
CA GLY A 73 4.80 -10.81 -8.50
C GLY A 73 5.00 -11.69 -7.28
N PHE A 74 4.83 -12.99 -7.50
CA PHE A 74 5.03 -14.03 -6.51
C PHE A 74 5.77 -15.21 -7.11
N ASP A 75 6.58 -15.89 -6.31
CA ASP A 75 7.12 -17.19 -6.66
C ASP A 75 6.12 -18.33 -6.32
N GLU A 76 6.51 -19.57 -6.59
CA GLU A 76 5.72 -20.75 -6.25
C GLU A 76 5.45 -20.95 -4.75
N ASN A 77 6.29 -20.38 -3.87
CA ASN A 77 6.21 -20.44 -2.41
C ASN A 77 5.42 -19.28 -1.80
N ASN A 78 4.81 -18.43 -2.63
CA ASN A 78 4.08 -17.22 -2.19
C ASN A 78 5.00 -16.14 -1.57
N GLU A 79 6.29 -16.17 -1.89
CA GLU A 79 7.21 -15.07 -1.64
C GLU A 79 6.97 -13.96 -2.66
N ARG A 80 6.95 -12.71 -2.18
CA ARG A 80 6.89 -11.55 -3.06
C ARG A 80 8.20 -11.45 -3.83
N ILE A 81 8.06 -11.14 -5.11
CA ILE A 81 9.14 -10.80 -6.03
C ILE A 81 8.73 -9.54 -6.77
N PHE A 82 9.67 -8.89 -7.44
CA PHE A 82 9.34 -7.82 -8.37
C PHE A 82 9.85 -8.13 -9.77
N ALA A 83 9.22 -7.53 -10.76
CA ALA A 83 9.58 -7.67 -12.15
C ALA A 83 9.90 -6.32 -12.77
N VAL A 84 10.94 -6.28 -13.60
CA VAL A 84 11.38 -5.08 -14.32
C VAL A 84 11.56 -5.45 -15.78
N LEU A 85 11.30 -4.51 -16.68
CA LEU A 85 11.54 -4.72 -18.11
C LEU A 85 13.05 -4.79 -18.38
N LEU A 86 13.46 -5.70 -19.26
CA LEU A 86 14.85 -5.86 -19.66
C LEU A 86 15.46 -4.55 -20.20
N LYS A 87 14.66 -3.75 -20.92
CA LYS A 87 15.05 -2.42 -21.37
C LYS A 87 15.46 -1.49 -20.23
N GLU A 88 14.63 -1.33 -19.20
CA GLU A 88 14.95 -0.45 -18.05
C GLU A 88 16.21 -0.93 -17.31
N LEU A 89 16.37 -2.25 -17.17
CA LEU A 89 17.58 -2.81 -16.56
C LEU A 89 18.85 -2.54 -17.37
N SER A 90 18.73 -2.49 -18.70
CA SER A 90 19.87 -2.21 -19.58
C SER A 90 20.36 -0.76 -19.52
N GLU A 91 19.51 0.15 -19.05
CA GLU A 91 19.80 1.58 -18.88
C GLU A 91 20.52 1.87 -17.56
N LEU A 92 20.52 0.92 -16.62
CA LEU A 92 21.26 1.03 -15.36
C LEU A 92 22.78 1.02 -15.61
N HIS A 93 23.53 1.68 -14.72
CA HIS A 93 24.99 1.59 -14.72
C HIS A 93 25.46 0.11 -14.62
N PRO A 94 26.54 -0.31 -15.31
CA PRO A 94 26.98 -1.72 -15.34
C PRO A 94 27.17 -2.38 -13.97
N GLU A 95 27.63 -1.63 -12.96
CA GLU A 95 27.72 -2.12 -11.58
C GLU A 95 26.35 -2.44 -10.96
N MET A 96 25.34 -1.61 -11.25
CA MET A 96 23.97 -1.83 -10.81
C MET A 96 23.34 -3.01 -11.55
N GLN A 97 23.58 -3.16 -12.85
CA GLN A 97 23.16 -4.35 -13.60
C GLN A 97 23.73 -5.63 -12.98
N LYS A 98 25.03 -5.62 -12.63
CA LYS A 98 25.67 -6.74 -11.95
C LYS A 98 25.04 -7.00 -10.58
N ARG A 99 24.76 -5.96 -9.81
CA ARG A 99 24.06 -6.08 -8.51
C ARG A 99 22.68 -6.72 -8.67
N PHE A 100 21.88 -6.25 -9.61
CA PHE A 100 20.55 -6.81 -9.90
C PHE A 100 20.64 -8.29 -10.29
N SER A 101 21.64 -8.67 -11.12
CA SER A 101 21.82 -10.05 -11.58
C SER A 101 22.05 -11.08 -10.47
N VAL A 102 22.55 -10.64 -9.30
CA VAL A 102 22.73 -11.52 -8.14
C VAL A 102 21.40 -11.96 -7.53
N TYR A 103 20.38 -11.11 -7.62
CA TYR A 103 19.04 -11.35 -7.05
C TYR A 103 18.04 -11.84 -8.10
N GLU A 104 18.50 -12.18 -9.31
CA GLU A 104 17.63 -12.64 -10.40
C GLU A 104 17.00 -14.00 -10.05
N VAL A 105 15.66 -14.03 -10.04
CA VAL A 105 14.86 -15.21 -9.72
C VAL A 105 14.67 -16.05 -10.97
N LYS A 106 15.18 -17.29 -10.94
CA LYS A 106 15.10 -18.25 -12.05
C LYS A 106 14.04 -19.36 -11.86
N LYS A 107 13.43 -19.44 -10.67
CA LYS A 107 12.33 -20.36 -10.35
C LYS A 107 11.04 -19.94 -11.06
N LYS A 108 9.99 -20.77 -11.00
CA LYS A 108 8.69 -20.42 -11.57
C LYS A 108 8.11 -19.20 -10.84
N THR A 109 7.73 -18.18 -11.60
CA THR A 109 7.23 -16.91 -11.10
C THR A 109 5.90 -16.53 -11.74
N TYR A 110 5.14 -15.70 -11.05
CA TYR A 110 3.82 -15.24 -11.44
C TYR A 110 3.76 -13.73 -11.25
N ILE A 111 3.45 -12.99 -12.30
CA ILE A 111 3.33 -11.53 -12.25
C ILE A 111 1.88 -11.11 -12.03
N ASP A 112 1.64 -10.02 -11.29
CA ASP A 112 0.31 -9.42 -11.20
C ASP A 112 -0.16 -9.01 -12.61
N PRO A 113 -1.28 -9.55 -13.12
CA PRO A 113 -1.78 -9.18 -14.45
C PRO A 113 -2.14 -7.70 -14.57
N SER A 114 -2.44 -7.01 -13.46
CA SER A 114 -2.67 -5.57 -13.46
C SER A 114 -1.43 -4.80 -13.93
N TYR A 115 -0.23 -5.27 -13.58
CA TYR A 115 1.01 -4.69 -14.04
C TYR A 115 1.17 -4.82 -15.56
N ILE A 116 0.93 -6.01 -16.10
CA ILE A 116 0.95 -6.28 -17.55
C ILE A 116 -0.07 -5.41 -18.28
N LYS A 117 -1.32 -5.37 -17.79
CA LYS A 117 -2.39 -4.56 -18.39
C LYS A 117 -2.03 -3.09 -18.44
N SER A 118 -1.34 -2.59 -17.41
CA SER A 118 -0.89 -1.20 -17.38
C SER A 118 0.14 -0.84 -18.44
N MET A 119 0.81 -1.83 -19.05
CA MET A 119 1.74 -1.64 -20.16
C MET A 119 1.04 -1.62 -21.52
N ASN A 120 -0.20 -2.09 -21.59
CA ASN A 120 -0.98 -2.11 -22.83
C ASN A 120 -1.86 -0.86 -22.87
N ASP A 121 -1.60 0.02 -23.84
CA ASP A 121 -2.34 1.28 -24.00
C ASP A 121 -3.86 1.04 -24.05
N GLY A 122 -4.56 1.46 -23.00
CA GLY A 122 -6.02 1.50 -22.93
C GLY A 122 -6.67 0.64 -21.82
N GLU A 123 -5.94 -0.25 -21.15
CA GLU A 123 -6.48 -0.99 -20.00
C GLU A 123 -6.08 -0.33 -18.67
N TRP A 124 -7.08 0.19 -17.94
CA TRP A 124 -6.89 0.66 -16.56
C TRP A 124 -7.12 -0.51 -15.59
N PRO A 125 -6.07 -0.98 -14.89
CA PRO A 125 -6.23 -2.07 -13.94
C PRO A 125 -7.07 -1.67 -12.73
N ASP A 126 -7.61 -2.67 -12.05
CA ASP A 126 -8.28 -2.47 -10.78
C ASP A 126 -7.27 -2.01 -9.71
N PRO A 127 -7.65 -1.12 -8.78
CA PRO A 127 -6.73 -0.64 -7.77
C PRO A 127 -6.37 -1.74 -6.77
N SER A 128 -5.18 -1.63 -6.18
CA SER A 128 -4.78 -2.43 -5.03
C SER A 128 -5.66 -2.15 -3.82
N LEU A 129 -5.72 -3.10 -2.90
CA LEU A 129 -6.32 -2.90 -1.59
C LEU A 129 -5.74 -1.67 -0.85
N PHE A 130 -4.43 -1.39 -0.97
CA PHE A 130 -3.80 -0.23 -0.33
C PHE A 130 -4.37 1.08 -0.87
N SER A 131 -4.41 1.21 -2.20
CA SER A 131 -5.00 2.39 -2.86
C SER A 131 -6.49 2.52 -2.54
N ALA A 132 -7.21 1.40 -2.43
CA ALA A 132 -8.62 1.38 -2.07
C ALA A 132 -8.86 1.91 -0.64
N ILE A 133 -7.98 1.60 0.32
CA ILE A 133 -8.05 2.16 1.68
C ILE A 133 -7.87 3.69 1.65
N LEU A 134 -6.87 4.20 0.92
CA LEU A 134 -6.65 5.65 0.81
C LEU A 134 -7.88 6.35 0.24
N TYR A 135 -8.46 5.78 -0.82
CA TYR A 135 -9.72 6.24 -1.40
C TYR A 135 -10.85 6.23 -0.36
N GLN A 136 -10.99 5.18 0.46
CA GLN A 136 -12.03 5.12 1.48
C GLN A 136 -11.87 6.20 2.56
N ILE A 137 -10.64 6.50 3.00
CA ILE A 137 -10.40 7.59 3.95
C ILE A 137 -10.83 8.93 3.34
N GLU A 138 -10.46 9.18 2.07
CA GLU A 138 -10.92 10.35 1.31
C GLU A 138 -12.46 10.40 1.23
N GLN A 139 -13.12 9.29 0.91
CA GLN A 139 -14.58 9.24 0.82
C GLN A 139 -15.26 9.52 2.16
N ILE A 140 -14.73 8.97 3.25
CA ILE A 140 -15.27 9.24 4.59
C ILE A 140 -15.14 10.72 4.91
N ASN A 141 -13.99 11.34 4.61
CA ASN A 141 -13.85 12.78 4.77
C ASN A 141 -14.87 13.55 3.93
N ASN A 142 -15.02 13.24 2.65
CA ASN A 142 -15.99 13.88 1.76
C ASN A 142 -17.44 13.74 2.25
N LEU A 143 -17.81 12.59 2.82
CA LEU A 143 -19.14 12.37 3.42
C LEU A 143 -19.32 13.13 4.73
N CYS A 144 -18.26 13.25 5.52
CA CYS A 144 -18.36 13.69 6.91
C CYS A 144 -18.07 15.18 7.10
N SER A 145 -17.36 15.84 6.19
CA SER A 145 -16.92 17.24 6.29
C SER A 145 -17.97 18.18 6.88
N ASN A 146 -17.59 18.90 7.94
CA ASN A 146 -18.42 19.91 8.59
C ASN A 146 -17.57 21.17 8.85
N ASN A 147 -17.98 22.31 8.30
CA ASN A 147 -17.30 23.62 8.46
C ASN A 147 -15.77 23.54 8.21
N ASP A 148 -15.36 22.94 7.09
CA ASP A 148 -13.96 22.72 6.70
C ASP A 148 -13.14 21.82 7.64
N VAL A 149 -13.78 21.19 8.64
CA VAL A 149 -13.18 20.18 9.50
C VAL A 149 -13.57 18.79 9.02
N THR A 150 -12.57 17.98 8.70
CA THR A 150 -12.73 16.59 8.26
C THR A 150 -12.64 15.61 9.43
N LEU A 151 -13.26 14.43 9.29
CA LEU A 151 -13.22 13.37 10.30
C LEU A 151 -11.79 12.84 10.52
N PHE A 152 -11.05 12.64 9.42
CA PHE A 152 -9.63 12.30 9.44
C PHE A 152 -8.80 13.53 9.09
N LYS A 153 -7.71 13.76 9.84
CA LYS A 153 -6.81 14.91 9.66
C LYS A 153 -6.10 14.90 8.30
N SER A 154 -5.83 13.71 7.76
CA SER A 154 -5.23 13.50 6.43
C SER A 154 -5.92 12.35 5.70
N ASP A 155 -6.06 12.49 4.37
CA ASP A 155 -6.54 11.42 3.47
C ASP A 155 -5.40 10.58 2.87
N TYR A 156 -4.14 11.04 3.04
CA TYR A 156 -2.93 10.43 2.50
C TYR A 156 -2.91 10.21 0.98
N LYS A 157 -3.81 10.83 0.22
CA LYS A 157 -3.97 10.59 -1.23
C LYS A 157 -2.72 10.95 -2.03
N ASN A 158 -2.14 12.12 -1.75
CA ASN A 158 -1.00 12.64 -2.49
C ASN A 158 0.36 12.23 -1.88
N LYS A 159 0.36 11.82 -0.61
CA LYS A 159 1.58 11.48 0.13
C LYS A 159 1.31 10.30 1.08
N PRO A 160 1.09 9.09 0.54
CA PRO A 160 0.94 7.90 1.36
C PRO A 160 2.23 7.64 2.15
N PRO A 161 2.14 7.17 3.40
CA PRO A 161 3.32 6.73 4.14
C PRO A 161 4.04 5.61 3.40
N ILE A 162 5.37 5.68 3.32
CA ILE A 162 6.15 4.68 2.58
C ILE A 162 5.96 3.29 3.17
N GLU A 163 5.84 3.16 4.49
CA GLU A 163 5.63 1.89 5.18
C GLU A 163 4.23 1.29 4.94
N PHE A 164 3.27 2.10 4.45
CA PHE A 164 1.96 1.63 4.01
C PHE A 164 2.02 1.13 2.55
N ASN A 165 2.83 0.10 2.33
CA ASN A 165 3.04 -0.48 1.01
C ASN A 165 2.95 -2.02 1.05
N ILE A 166 2.81 -2.64 -0.13
CA ILE A 166 2.83 -4.10 -0.26
C ILE A 166 4.26 -4.67 -0.36
N LEU A 167 5.27 -3.84 -0.54
CA LEU A 167 6.68 -4.24 -0.65
C LEU A 167 7.34 -4.44 0.73
N VAL A 168 6.54 -4.87 1.72
CA VAL A 168 6.99 -5.22 3.07
C VAL A 168 7.65 -6.59 3.01
N LEU A 169 8.91 -6.66 3.45
CA LEU A 169 9.62 -7.92 3.62
C LEU A 169 8.90 -8.78 4.66
N PRO A 170 8.94 -10.12 4.55
CA PRO A 170 8.31 -11.03 5.52
C PRO A 170 9.11 -11.09 6.81
N THR A 171 9.40 -9.95 7.44
CA THR A 171 10.09 -9.88 8.74
C THR A 171 9.19 -9.22 9.76
N LYS A 172 9.42 -9.58 11.02
CA LYS A 172 8.68 -9.01 12.15
C LYS A 172 8.79 -7.50 12.23
N LYS A 173 10.00 -6.96 12.04
CA LYS A 173 10.25 -5.52 12.07
C LYS A 173 9.41 -4.77 11.04
N GLU A 174 9.38 -5.25 9.80
CA GLU A 174 8.62 -4.60 8.72
C GLU A 174 7.11 -4.69 8.96
N TYR A 175 6.61 -5.82 9.45
CA TYR A 175 5.21 -5.96 9.82
C TYR A 175 4.81 -5.06 11.00
N ASP A 176 5.64 -4.99 12.05
CA ASP A 176 5.40 -4.11 13.20
C ASP A 176 5.39 -2.63 12.77
N ASN A 177 6.30 -2.23 11.87
CA ASN A 177 6.33 -0.88 11.29
C ASN A 177 5.06 -0.60 10.49
N PHE A 178 4.66 -1.52 9.61
CA PHE A 178 3.41 -1.42 8.85
C PHE A 178 2.20 -1.24 9.77
N ILE A 179 2.03 -2.09 10.79
CA ILE A 179 0.90 -2.01 11.73
C ILE A 179 0.91 -0.70 12.52
N LYS A 180 2.09 -0.23 12.94
CA LYS A 180 2.22 1.06 13.63
C LYS A 180 1.74 2.21 12.74
N VAL A 181 2.19 2.27 11.49
CA VAL A 181 1.78 3.31 10.53
C VAL A 181 0.29 3.18 10.22
N PHE A 182 -0.21 1.97 10.03
CA PHE A 182 -1.62 1.74 9.75
C PHE A 182 -2.52 2.17 10.92
N ASP A 183 -2.13 1.90 12.17
CA ASP A 183 -2.85 2.43 13.34
C ASP A 183 -2.84 3.97 13.39
N ILE A 184 -1.72 4.60 13.02
CA ILE A 184 -1.65 6.06 12.94
C ILE A 184 -2.66 6.57 11.91
N MET A 185 -2.68 5.99 10.70
CA MET A 185 -3.59 6.37 9.62
C MET A 185 -5.07 6.21 9.98
N LEU A 186 -5.41 5.25 10.85
CA LEU A 186 -6.79 4.93 11.23
C LEU A 186 -7.23 5.58 12.54
N SER A 187 -6.50 5.42 13.64
CA SER A 187 -6.97 5.80 14.97
C SER A 187 -6.45 7.15 15.46
N ASP A 188 -5.15 7.41 15.26
CA ASP A 188 -4.53 8.68 15.68
C ASP A 188 -4.82 9.82 14.67
N ASN A 189 -5.15 9.47 13.43
CA ASN A 189 -5.58 10.37 12.36
C ASN A 189 -7.02 10.90 12.56
N ILE A 190 -7.82 10.32 13.45
CA ILE A 190 -9.15 10.86 13.78
C ILE A 190 -8.99 12.26 14.38
N ASN A 191 -9.74 13.21 13.84
CA ASN A 191 -9.71 14.61 14.22
C ASN A 191 -10.65 14.87 15.40
N GLN A 192 -10.12 15.11 16.60
CA GLN A 192 -10.96 15.41 17.76
C GLN A 192 -11.82 16.67 17.57
N LYS A 193 -11.30 17.68 16.86
CA LYS A 193 -12.02 18.93 16.60
C LYS A 193 -13.28 18.74 15.76
N PHE A 194 -13.32 17.67 14.96
CA PHE A 194 -14.50 17.33 14.19
C PHE A 194 -15.73 17.15 15.07
N PHE A 195 -15.57 16.62 16.29
CA PHE A 195 -16.67 16.33 17.20
C PHE A 195 -17.13 17.53 18.03
N GLU A 196 -16.41 18.66 18.00
CA GLU A 196 -16.75 19.86 18.76
C GLU A 196 -18.13 20.40 18.34
N GLY A 197 -19.02 20.59 19.31
CA GLY A 197 -20.40 21.03 19.07
C GLY A 197 -21.33 19.95 18.48
N GLN A 198 -20.83 18.74 18.24
CA GLN A 198 -21.64 17.60 17.79
C GLN A 198 -21.92 16.60 18.92
N ILE A 199 -20.92 16.31 19.76
CA ILE A 199 -21.05 15.41 20.92
C ILE A 199 -20.20 15.91 22.09
N ASP A 200 -20.48 15.41 23.29
CA ASP A 200 -19.68 15.73 24.48
C ASP A 200 -18.28 15.12 24.39
N LEU A 201 -17.25 15.95 24.51
CA LEU A 201 -15.85 15.50 24.45
C LEU A 201 -15.33 14.89 25.75
N ILE A 202 -16.07 15.06 26.84
CA ILE A 202 -15.66 14.73 28.21
C ILE A 202 -16.65 13.71 28.78
N GLU A 203 -16.14 12.76 29.56
CA GLU A 203 -16.94 11.86 30.39
C GLU A 203 -16.75 12.20 31.88
N PHE A 204 -17.86 12.22 32.64
CA PHE A 204 -17.85 12.41 34.09
C PHE A 204 -17.87 11.04 34.78
N THR A 205 -16.88 10.75 35.63
CA THR A 205 -16.70 9.39 36.16
C THR A 205 -17.36 9.10 37.52
N ASN A 206 -17.96 10.08 38.22
CA ASN A 206 -18.55 9.86 39.55
C ASN A 206 -19.87 10.63 39.79
N LYS A 207 -20.73 10.09 40.67
CA LYS A 207 -21.97 10.72 41.18
C LYS A 207 -21.73 12.07 41.91
N ASP A 208 -20.49 12.33 42.35
CA ASP A 208 -20.08 13.55 43.06
C ASP A 208 -19.22 14.51 42.20
N GLY A 209 -19.15 14.30 40.88
CA GLY A 209 -18.86 15.38 39.93
C GLY A 209 -17.44 15.93 39.79
N THR A 210 -16.34 15.23 40.13
CA THR A 210 -14.99 15.86 40.09
C THR A 210 -13.86 15.05 39.46
N LYS A 211 -14.14 14.24 38.42
CA LYS A 211 -13.11 13.88 37.43
C LYS A 211 -13.67 13.95 36.02
N GLU A 212 -13.33 15.04 35.35
CA GLU A 212 -13.49 15.22 33.92
C GLU A 212 -12.37 14.49 33.19
N LYS A 213 -12.72 13.58 32.29
CA LYS A 213 -11.75 12.90 31.44
C LYS A 213 -12.15 13.07 29.99
N TYR A 214 -11.20 13.49 29.16
CA TYR A 214 -11.41 13.52 27.71
C TYR A 214 -11.61 12.11 27.17
N LYS A 215 -12.68 11.94 26.39
CA LYS A 215 -12.93 10.70 25.66
C LYS A 215 -11.84 10.51 24.59
N GLY A 216 -11.40 9.27 24.39
CA GLY A 216 -10.47 8.94 23.31
C GLY A 216 -11.14 9.05 21.94
N THR A 217 -10.37 9.29 20.88
CA THR A 217 -10.88 9.49 19.51
C THR A 217 -11.76 8.33 19.00
N ILE A 218 -11.40 7.08 19.30
CA ILE A 218 -12.22 5.90 18.94
C ILE A 218 -13.56 5.90 19.68
N ALA A 219 -13.60 6.37 20.93
CA ALA A 219 -14.83 6.47 21.69
C ALA A 219 -15.74 7.57 21.14
N LEU A 220 -15.15 8.74 20.82
CA LEU A 220 -15.85 9.83 20.15
C LEU A 220 -16.43 9.40 18.81
N LEU A 221 -15.64 8.71 17.97
CA LEU A 221 -16.12 8.16 16.70
C LEU A 221 -17.31 7.21 16.92
N LYS A 222 -17.22 6.30 17.88
CA LYS A 222 -18.31 5.35 18.17
C LYS A 222 -19.61 6.08 18.56
N GLU A 223 -19.51 7.06 19.44
CA GLU A 223 -20.64 7.84 19.93
C GLU A 223 -21.27 8.66 18.80
N TRP A 224 -20.46 9.39 18.06
CA TRP A 224 -20.90 10.19 16.92
C TRP A 224 -21.58 9.38 15.83
N LEU A 225 -21.05 8.18 15.50
CA LEU A 225 -21.71 7.29 14.54
C LEU A 225 -23.12 6.88 15.02
N GLY A 226 -23.30 6.70 16.34
CA GLY A 226 -24.60 6.44 16.92
C GLY A 226 -25.56 7.62 16.80
N GLU A 227 -25.08 8.84 17.05
CA GLU A 227 -25.87 10.08 16.95
C GLU A 227 -26.36 10.35 15.53
N ILE A 228 -25.56 10.08 14.51
CA ILE A 228 -26.00 10.24 13.11
C ILE A 228 -26.87 9.07 12.63
N GLY A 229 -27.08 8.03 13.44
CA GLY A 229 -27.99 6.92 13.13
C GLY A 229 -27.37 5.73 12.38
N VAL A 230 -26.04 5.55 12.39
CA VAL A 230 -25.39 4.34 11.85
C VAL A 230 -25.81 3.12 12.67
N SER A 231 -26.10 2.00 12.01
CA SER A 231 -26.52 0.78 12.69
C SER A 231 -25.48 0.28 13.68
N GLN A 232 -25.96 -0.22 14.81
CA GLN A 232 -25.08 -0.72 15.86
C GLN A 232 -24.16 -1.86 15.40
N GLU A 233 -24.60 -2.66 14.42
CA GLU A 233 -23.78 -3.71 13.80
C GLU A 233 -22.56 -3.13 13.06
N ILE A 234 -22.77 -2.12 12.22
CA ILE A 234 -21.71 -1.49 11.42
C ILE A 234 -20.78 -0.67 12.31
N ILE A 235 -21.32 0.02 13.32
CA ILE A 235 -20.51 0.67 14.37
C ILE A 235 -19.60 -0.36 15.04
N GLN A 236 -20.15 -1.49 15.49
CA GLN A 236 -19.34 -2.53 16.15
C GLN A 236 -18.27 -3.10 15.24
N LYS A 237 -18.59 -3.39 13.96
CA LYS A 237 -17.62 -3.88 12.97
C LYS A 237 -16.48 -2.87 12.76
N SER A 238 -16.81 -1.61 12.50
CA SER A 238 -15.85 -0.53 12.23
C SER A 238 -14.94 -0.25 13.42
N ILE A 239 -15.52 -0.13 14.63
CA ILE A 239 -14.74 0.13 15.84
C ILE A 239 -13.89 -1.09 16.23
N LYS A 240 -14.40 -2.31 16.02
CA LYS A 240 -13.64 -3.54 16.29
C LYS A 240 -12.42 -3.64 15.39
N ILE A 241 -12.53 -3.32 14.10
CA ILE A 241 -11.39 -3.44 13.19
C ILE A 241 -10.30 -2.39 13.48
N ILE A 242 -10.68 -1.14 13.80
CA ILE A 242 -9.72 -0.10 14.22
C ILE A 242 -9.00 -0.54 15.51
N LYS A 243 -9.73 -1.07 16.49
CA LYS A 243 -9.14 -1.62 17.72
C LYS A 243 -8.25 -2.83 17.45
N LYS A 244 -8.59 -3.68 16.47
CA LYS A 244 -7.78 -4.83 16.07
C LYS A 244 -6.42 -4.37 15.56
N VAL A 245 -6.37 -3.42 14.62
CA VAL A 245 -5.11 -2.81 14.14
C VAL A 245 -4.29 -2.25 15.31
N ARG A 246 -4.91 -1.43 16.17
CA ARG A 246 -4.25 -0.86 17.36
C ARG A 246 -3.70 -1.92 18.32
N SER A 247 -4.41 -3.03 18.50
CA SER A 247 -4.01 -4.11 19.40
C SER A 247 -2.87 -4.96 18.85
N GLN A 248 -2.70 -5.02 17.53
CA GLN A 248 -1.59 -5.73 16.87
C GLN A 248 -0.27 -4.96 16.97
N ARG A 249 -0.29 -3.68 17.37
CA ARG A 249 0.94 -2.95 17.65
C ARG A 249 1.73 -3.71 18.69
N SER A 250 2.97 -4.03 18.33
CA SER A 250 3.97 -4.49 19.28
C SER A 250 3.98 -3.55 20.49
N LYS A 251 3.61 -4.07 21.67
CA LYS A 251 3.78 -3.33 22.93
C LYS A 251 5.23 -2.87 23.01
N PRO A 252 5.50 -1.62 23.45
CA PRO A 252 6.85 -1.19 23.78
C PRO A 252 7.39 -2.20 24.80
N SER A 253 8.29 -3.06 24.36
CA SER A 253 8.90 -4.06 25.20
C SER A 253 10.26 -3.52 25.61
N HIS A 254 10.56 -3.54 26.90
CA HIS A 254 11.91 -3.29 27.40
C HIS A 254 12.90 -4.42 26.99
N ASN A 255 12.43 -5.44 26.26
CA ASN A 255 13.26 -6.48 25.69
C ASN A 255 13.47 -6.22 24.18
N ILE A 256 14.72 -6.31 23.75
CA ILE A 256 15.08 -6.37 22.34
C ILE A 256 14.36 -7.59 21.74
N LYS A 257 13.38 -7.35 20.87
CA LYS A 257 12.71 -8.43 20.13
C LYS A 257 13.59 -8.87 18.98
N GLU A 258 13.77 -10.17 18.81
CA GLU A 258 14.45 -10.73 17.64
C GLU A 258 13.67 -10.40 16.37
N ASN A 259 14.37 -9.94 15.33
CA ASN A 259 13.80 -9.71 14.02
C ASN A 259 13.78 -11.02 13.23
N GLU A 260 12.71 -11.78 13.36
CA GLU A 260 12.53 -13.06 12.66
C GLU A 260 11.97 -12.86 11.24
N PHE A 261 12.39 -13.74 10.33
CA PHE A 261 11.82 -13.89 8.98
C PHE A 261 10.71 -14.94 9.00
N ASN A 262 9.51 -14.60 8.53
CA ASN A 262 8.37 -15.50 8.42
C ASN A 262 7.35 -15.02 7.38
N ILE A 263 7.02 -15.87 6.39
CA ILE A 263 6.04 -15.56 5.34
C ILE A 263 4.64 -15.21 5.87
N LYS A 264 4.30 -15.67 7.08
CA LYS A 264 3.05 -15.35 7.76
C LYS A 264 2.83 -13.84 7.92
N TYR A 265 3.89 -13.03 7.98
CA TYR A 265 3.77 -11.57 8.06
C TYR A 265 3.12 -10.95 6.82
N ILE A 266 3.39 -11.50 5.64
CA ILE A 266 2.73 -11.09 4.39
C ILE A 266 1.24 -11.46 4.42
N GLN A 267 0.92 -12.67 4.88
CA GLN A 267 -0.47 -13.12 5.01
C GLN A 267 -1.24 -12.26 6.01
N ASN A 268 -0.63 -11.94 7.16
CA ASN A 268 -1.22 -11.08 8.18
C ASN A 268 -1.48 -9.66 7.65
N GLN A 269 -0.56 -9.10 6.86
CA GLN A 269 -0.74 -7.80 6.21
C GLN A 269 -1.94 -7.82 5.24
N ASN A 270 -1.98 -8.81 4.34
CA ASN A 270 -3.07 -8.91 3.37
C ASN A 270 -4.44 -9.06 4.06
N ASN A 271 -4.51 -9.90 5.10
CA ASN A 271 -5.74 -10.13 5.85
C ASN A 271 -6.23 -8.86 6.57
N ILE A 272 -5.35 -8.15 7.28
CA ILE A 272 -5.77 -6.97 8.04
C ILE A 272 -6.23 -5.83 7.14
N ILE A 273 -5.59 -5.63 5.98
CA ILE A 273 -6.00 -4.60 5.01
C ILE A 273 -7.37 -4.95 4.43
N LEU A 274 -7.57 -6.21 4.02
CA LEU A 274 -8.86 -6.65 3.47
C LEU A 274 -9.99 -6.50 4.49
N GLU A 275 -9.76 -6.84 5.75
CA GLU A 275 -10.75 -6.66 6.82
C GLU A 275 -11.10 -5.19 7.04
N VAL A 276 -10.11 -4.28 7.06
CA VAL A 276 -10.34 -2.83 7.17
C VAL A 276 -11.14 -2.34 5.96
N TYR A 277 -10.74 -2.74 4.74
CA TYR A 277 -11.40 -2.35 3.51
C TYR A 277 -12.89 -2.70 3.54
N ASN A 278 -13.21 -3.94 3.92
CA ASN A 278 -14.59 -4.41 3.99
C ASN A 278 -15.41 -3.66 5.05
N ALA A 279 -14.84 -3.41 6.23
CA ALA A 279 -15.52 -2.67 7.28
C ALA A 279 -15.78 -1.20 6.89
N PHE A 280 -14.79 -0.54 6.30
CA PHE A 280 -14.90 0.87 5.89
C PHE A 280 -15.85 1.04 4.71
N ARG A 281 -15.93 0.05 3.81
CA ARG A 281 -16.91 0.03 2.73
C ARG A 281 -18.34 0.06 3.27
N LEU A 282 -18.66 -0.83 4.20
CA LEU A 282 -19.98 -0.88 4.85
C LEU A 282 -20.31 0.44 5.55
N LEU A 283 -19.32 1.02 6.23
CA LEU A 283 -19.47 2.31 6.90
C LEU A 283 -19.78 3.44 5.93
N ILE A 284 -19.05 3.51 4.81
CA ILE A 284 -19.27 4.50 3.75
C ILE A 284 -20.67 4.35 3.15
N ASP A 285 -21.07 3.13 2.83
CA ASP A 285 -22.37 2.84 2.22
C ASP A 285 -23.51 3.30 3.14
N GLU A 286 -23.41 3.05 4.45
CA GLU A 286 -24.43 3.45 5.42
C GLU A 286 -24.45 4.96 5.69
N ILE A 287 -23.28 5.60 5.86
CA ILE A 287 -23.21 7.06 6.03
C ILE A 287 -23.77 7.77 4.79
N SER A 288 -23.48 7.27 3.59
CA SER A 288 -23.98 7.80 2.32
C SER A 288 -25.51 7.75 2.25
N GLN A 289 -26.11 6.64 2.69
CA GLN A 289 -27.57 6.49 2.79
C GLN A 289 -28.18 7.48 3.80
N ILE A 290 -27.62 7.56 5.01
CA ILE A 290 -28.12 8.43 6.09
C ILE A 290 -28.12 9.90 5.68
N LYS A 291 -27.04 10.35 5.04
CA LYS A 291 -26.89 11.76 4.67
C LYS A 291 -27.59 12.12 3.35
N GLU A 292 -28.18 11.15 2.66
CA GLU A 292 -28.77 11.31 1.33
C GLU A 292 -27.80 11.98 0.31
N LEU A 293 -26.49 11.84 0.54
CA LEU A 293 -25.46 12.49 -0.29
C LEU A 293 -25.12 11.60 -1.48
N LYS A 294 -25.33 12.11 -2.68
CA LYS A 294 -24.84 11.46 -3.91
C LYS A 294 -23.36 11.74 -4.10
N ILE A 295 -22.51 10.92 -3.49
CA ILE A 295 -21.09 10.92 -3.85
C ILE A 295 -20.88 10.10 -5.12
N LYS A 296 -20.21 10.71 -6.09
CA LYS A 296 -19.77 10.02 -7.30
C LYS A 296 -18.60 9.09 -6.95
N HIS A 297 -18.90 7.83 -6.69
CA HIS A 297 -17.85 6.83 -6.51
C HIS A 297 -17.21 6.45 -7.84
N SER A 298 -15.92 6.08 -7.80
CA SER A 298 -15.26 5.47 -8.95
C SER A 298 -15.95 4.16 -9.35
N ARG A 299 -15.92 3.85 -10.65
CA ARG A 299 -16.58 2.66 -11.20
C ARG A 299 -16.11 1.36 -10.55
N TRP A 300 -14.80 1.21 -10.33
CA TRP A 300 -14.21 0.03 -9.66
C TRP A 300 -14.75 -0.14 -8.25
N TYR A 301 -15.04 0.95 -7.53
CA TYR A 301 -15.57 0.90 -6.18
C TYR A 301 -17.01 0.39 -6.20
N VAL A 302 -17.86 0.93 -7.08
CA VAL A 302 -19.26 0.48 -7.21
C VAL A 302 -19.33 -1.00 -7.62
N GLU A 303 -18.52 -1.41 -8.59
CA GLU A 303 -18.46 -2.78 -9.10
C GLU A 303 -17.69 -3.75 -8.17
N ASN A 304 -17.16 -3.25 -7.05
CA ASN A 304 -16.29 -3.99 -6.12
C ASN A 304 -15.14 -4.72 -6.82
N ARG A 305 -14.53 -4.06 -7.80
CA ARG A 305 -13.35 -4.53 -8.51
C ARG A 305 -12.09 -3.99 -7.86
N ILE A 306 -11.35 -4.88 -7.21
CA ILE A 306 -10.09 -4.58 -6.50
C ILE A 306 -9.12 -5.72 -6.76
N ALA A 307 -7.86 -5.38 -6.97
CA ALA A 307 -6.76 -6.33 -6.97
C ALA A 307 -6.34 -6.63 -5.53
N VAL A 308 -6.52 -7.88 -5.10
CA VAL A 308 -6.05 -8.36 -3.79
C VAL A 308 -4.53 -8.55 -3.80
N GLN A 309 -3.97 -8.80 -4.99
CA GLN A 309 -2.54 -8.96 -5.23
C GLN A 309 -1.98 -10.12 -4.38
N SER A 310 -2.56 -11.30 -4.55
CA SER A 310 -2.14 -12.55 -3.91
C SER A 310 -1.75 -13.61 -4.95
N LEU A 311 -0.90 -14.56 -4.57
CA LEU A 311 -0.54 -15.67 -5.47
C LEU A 311 -1.76 -16.47 -5.94
N GLU A 312 -2.75 -16.67 -5.07
CA GLU A 312 -3.98 -17.41 -5.41
C GLU A 312 -4.80 -16.68 -6.48
N GLU A 313 -4.97 -15.36 -6.35
CA GLU A 313 -5.63 -14.53 -7.36
C GLU A 313 -4.88 -14.57 -8.70
N ILE A 314 -3.55 -14.49 -8.64
CA ILE A 314 -2.69 -14.40 -9.82
C ILE A 314 -2.61 -15.74 -10.55
N LYS A 315 -2.52 -16.88 -9.84
CA LYS A 315 -2.52 -18.23 -10.45
C LYS A 315 -3.81 -18.53 -11.21
N ASN A 316 -4.92 -17.95 -10.77
CA ASN A 316 -6.23 -18.10 -11.43
C ASN A 316 -6.37 -17.21 -12.68
N LYS A 317 -5.41 -16.33 -12.95
CA LYS A 317 -5.36 -15.48 -14.13
C LYS A 317 -4.31 -16.03 -15.10
N ASP A 318 -4.57 -15.94 -16.40
CA ASP A 318 -3.86 -16.66 -17.45
C ASP A 318 -2.43 -16.11 -17.72
N ASN A 319 -1.50 -16.36 -16.79
CA ASN A 319 -0.22 -15.64 -16.70
C ASN A 319 0.79 -15.98 -17.83
N GLU A 320 0.79 -17.23 -18.32
CA GLU A 320 1.76 -17.71 -19.32
C GLU A 320 1.53 -17.09 -20.72
N ASN A 321 0.29 -16.67 -21.03
CA ASN A 321 -0.06 -16.06 -22.32
C ASN A 321 0.34 -14.58 -22.46
N TYR A 322 0.59 -13.87 -21.36
CA TYR A 322 0.79 -12.42 -21.38
C TYR A 322 2.19 -11.99 -21.85
N GLN A 323 3.25 -12.67 -21.42
CA GLN A 323 4.62 -12.32 -21.83
C GLN A 323 4.86 -12.57 -23.32
N LEU A 324 4.32 -13.67 -23.85
CA LEU A 324 4.41 -14.00 -25.28
C LEU A 324 3.74 -12.92 -26.13
N LYS A 325 2.58 -12.40 -25.70
CA LYS A 325 1.88 -11.32 -26.39
C LYS A 325 2.68 -10.02 -26.41
N ILE A 326 3.26 -9.58 -25.28
CA ILE A 326 4.00 -8.30 -25.23
C ILE A 326 5.22 -8.29 -26.17
N CYS A 327 5.96 -9.41 -26.24
CA CYS A 327 7.11 -9.50 -27.15
C CYS A 327 6.71 -9.69 -28.62
N GLN A 328 5.50 -10.16 -28.91
CA GLN A 328 4.98 -10.35 -30.27
C GLN A 328 4.21 -9.12 -30.81
N SER A 329 3.55 -8.36 -29.95
CA SER A 329 2.74 -7.19 -30.34
C SER A 329 3.58 -5.93 -30.58
N ASN A 330 4.82 -5.92 -30.07
CA ASN A 330 5.74 -4.78 -30.12
C ASN A 330 7.00 -5.06 -30.99
N GLN A 331 6.93 -6.09 -31.84
CA GLN A 331 7.80 -6.30 -33.01
C GLN A 331 7.12 -5.72 -34.24
#